data_AF-A0A7X8BZ21-F1
#
_entry.id   AF-A0A7X8BZ21-F1
#
_cell.length_a   1.000
_cell.length_b   1.000
_cell.length_c   1.000
_cell.angle_alpha   90.00
_cell.angle_beta   90.00
_cell.angle_gamma   90.00
#
_symmetry.space_group_name_H-M   'P 1'
#
loop_
_entity.id
_entity.type
_entity.pdbx_description
1 polymer ?
#
loop_
_entity_poly.entity_id
_entity_poly.type
_entity_poly.pdbx_seq_one_letter_code
_entity_poly.pdbx_strand_id
1 'polypeptide(L)'
;MVAKYKKAAKEVKIGSQHFIVLLIMIVSFFLLFQFVVIPAGMSAFVRSLFAPYGEQLEKIGYVEFKDGVYASIPKDRENQSYKGTEISNEIINKEYIFDFTFNERVSAKHGYAKGANEFYARCPKLGDMAIIIEPWVALWLLALVFSVAVTLLVSIIMPTNIGYCAALFYNQIEGTKIKLRLQTGLTDEIIELLVMPDEQLRSRDIADVRSMFRIVWEKTTTEDLSETFTAIKFEDVFEPESDIVHFRNVILYKRIKEFYSEFVLTEIEDTKGGILWSQNHLRILKGARLYMTHHFSEKYQNLVTGLAYGGAGFLIVAVGIRGLKFIPGDKPSFILLAIVLEFSMLMLMAITLIYTEGEERMDKIMKKMEDANRSSLEAQRGQQADIHMLTNALVGQTSEIIKNRVEKAIEEYMLSENEIERKVGEAIADKVLIGLKDIGDHKKQ
;
A
#
# COMPACT_ATOMS: atom_id res chain seq x y z
N MET A 1 -32.15 16.51 -10.16
CA MET A 1 -31.45 17.83 -10.15
C MET A 1 -30.05 17.77 -10.77
N VAL A 2 -29.34 16.64 -10.75
CA VAL A 2 -27.99 16.46 -11.35
C VAL A 2 -27.98 16.56 -12.91
N ALA A 3 -29.06 16.16 -13.58
CA ALA A 3 -29.12 16.14 -15.05
C ALA A 3 -29.21 17.54 -15.71
N LYS A 4 -29.62 18.59 -14.96
CA LYS A 4 -29.86 19.93 -15.53
C LYS A 4 -28.60 20.81 -15.56
N TYR A 5 -27.51 20.36 -14.93
CA TYR A 5 -26.25 21.09 -14.79
C TYR A 5 -25.12 20.59 -15.70
N LYS A 6 -25.40 19.61 -16.57
CA LYS A 6 -24.48 19.09 -17.59
C LYS A 6 -24.50 19.99 -18.84
N LYS A 7 -24.09 21.26 -18.71
CA LYS A 7 -23.83 22.10 -19.87
C LYS A 7 -22.50 21.60 -20.48
N ALA A 8 -22.61 20.92 -21.62
CA ALA A 8 -21.55 20.40 -22.51
C ALA A 8 -20.10 20.42 -21.97
N ALA A 9 -19.80 19.63 -20.95
CA ALA A 9 -18.42 19.22 -20.71
C ALA A 9 -17.94 18.49 -21.96
N LYS A 10 -16.77 18.85 -22.46
CA LYS A 10 -16.17 18.27 -23.67
C LYS A 10 -15.63 16.87 -23.33
N GLU A 11 -16.50 15.96 -22.89
CA GLU A 11 -16.14 14.60 -22.50
C GLU A 11 -15.58 13.85 -23.71
N VAL A 12 -14.37 13.30 -23.57
CA VAL A 12 -13.81 12.38 -24.57
C VAL A 12 -14.57 11.07 -24.40
N LYS A 13 -15.41 10.74 -25.39
CA LYS A 13 -16.14 9.46 -25.42
C LYS A 13 -15.13 8.33 -25.57
N ILE A 14 -14.99 7.51 -24.55
CA ILE A 14 -14.16 6.31 -24.59
C ILE A 14 -14.86 5.29 -25.51
N GLY A 15 -14.44 5.25 -26.77
CA GLY A 15 -14.86 4.25 -27.74
C GLY A 15 -14.08 2.93 -27.67
N SER A 16 -14.51 1.96 -28.47
CA SER A 16 -13.88 0.64 -28.58
C SER A 16 -12.41 0.70 -29.03
N GLN A 17 -12.02 1.76 -29.74
CA GLN A 17 -10.65 1.96 -30.22
C GLN A 17 -9.63 2.02 -29.07
N HIS A 18 -9.95 2.72 -27.96
CA HIS A 18 -9.05 2.79 -26.80
C HIS A 18 -8.82 1.41 -26.17
N PHE A 19 -9.88 0.61 -26.05
CA PHE A 19 -9.81 -0.73 -25.48
C PHE A 19 -9.02 -1.68 -26.37
N ILE A 20 -9.23 -1.63 -27.69
CA ILE A 20 -8.50 -2.45 -28.66
C ILE A 20 -7.01 -2.14 -28.59
N VAL A 21 -6.63 -0.85 -28.62
CA VAL A 21 -5.23 -0.44 -28.55
C VAL A 21 -4.60 -0.84 -27.21
N LEU A 22 -5.30 -0.62 -26.10
CA LEU A 22 -4.85 -1.04 -24.78
C LEU A 22 -4.61 -2.56 -24.73
N LEU A 23 -5.54 -3.36 -25.23
CA LEU A 23 -5.43 -4.83 -25.24
C LEU A 23 -4.25 -5.29 -26.11
N ILE A 24 -4.09 -4.72 -27.31
CA ILE A 24 -2.97 -5.03 -28.20
C ILE A 24 -1.64 -4.72 -27.50
N MET A 25 -1.55 -3.59 -26.81
CA MET A 25 -0.35 -3.22 -26.05
C MET A 25 -0.08 -4.18 -24.91
N ILE A 26 -1.10 -4.54 -24.10
CA ILE A 26 -0.94 -5.51 -23.01
C ILE A 26 -0.44 -6.85 -23.54
N VAL A 27 -1.01 -7.36 -24.64
CA VAL A 27 -0.57 -8.63 -25.22
C VAL A 27 0.86 -8.52 -25.77
N SER A 28 1.17 -7.44 -26.48
CA SER A 28 2.50 -7.22 -27.07
C SER A 28 3.59 -7.11 -26.01
N PHE A 29 3.36 -6.30 -24.98
CA PHE A 29 4.29 -6.17 -23.87
C PHE A 29 4.35 -7.45 -23.03
N PHE A 30 3.24 -8.17 -22.85
CA PHE A 30 3.25 -9.45 -22.14
C PHE A 30 4.18 -10.46 -22.81
N LEU A 31 4.09 -10.61 -24.14
CA LEU A 31 4.98 -11.49 -24.89
C LEU A 31 6.44 -11.03 -24.80
N LEU A 32 6.69 -9.72 -24.90
CA LEU A 32 8.03 -9.16 -24.72
C LEU A 32 8.61 -9.44 -23.32
N PHE A 33 7.82 -9.24 -22.28
CA PHE A 33 8.25 -9.52 -20.91
C PHE A 33 8.48 -11.01 -20.68
N GLN A 34 7.55 -11.85 -21.13
CA GLN A 34 7.59 -13.30 -20.91
C GLN A 34 8.77 -13.97 -21.62
N PHE A 35 9.07 -13.60 -22.87
CA PHE A 35 10.06 -14.29 -23.69
C PHE A 35 11.43 -13.61 -23.75
N VAL A 36 11.53 -12.32 -23.42
CA VAL A 36 12.78 -11.58 -23.55
C VAL A 36 13.24 -11.05 -22.19
N VAL A 37 12.41 -10.24 -21.53
CA VAL A 37 12.86 -9.51 -20.33
C VAL A 37 13.00 -10.42 -19.12
N ILE A 38 12.03 -11.29 -18.85
CA ILE A 38 12.08 -12.20 -17.69
C ILE A 38 13.22 -13.21 -17.81
N PRO A 39 13.42 -13.91 -18.94
CA PRO A 39 14.58 -14.78 -19.15
C PRO A 39 15.91 -14.06 -18.92
N ALA A 40 16.07 -12.88 -19.52
CA ALA A 40 17.29 -12.08 -19.39
C ALA A 40 17.49 -11.59 -17.94
N GLY A 41 16.42 -11.12 -17.29
CA GLY A 41 16.43 -10.65 -15.91
C GLY A 41 16.74 -11.76 -14.91
N MET A 42 16.14 -12.95 -15.08
CA MET A 42 16.44 -14.14 -14.26
C MET A 42 17.88 -14.59 -14.46
N SER A 43 18.36 -14.62 -15.70
CA SER A 43 19.76 -14.93 -16.00
C SER A 43 20.72 -13.94 -15.35
N ALA A 44 20.45 -12.63 -15.43
CA ALA A 44 21.26 -11.62 -14.77
C ALA A 44 21.23 -11.74 -13.24
N PHE A 45 20.04 -11.94 -12.66
CA PHE A 45 19.84 -12.07 -11.21
C PHE A 45 20.55 -13.29 -10.64
N VAL A 46 20.35 -14.46 -11.24
CA VAL A 46 20.96 -15.71 -10.78
C VAL A 46 22.47 -15.66 -10.96
N ARG A 47 22.98 -15.09 -12.06
CA ARG A 47 24.44 -14.90 -12.22
C ARG A 47 25.02 -13.97 -11.17
N SER A 48 24.39 -12.83 -10.89
CA SER A 48 24.90 -11.87 -9.92
C SER A 48 24.97 -12.43 -8.49
N LEU A 49 24.21 -13.48 -8.18
CA LEU A 49 24.18 -14.08 -6.85
C LEU A 49 24.96 -15.39 -6.78
N PHE A 50 24.89 -16.22 -7.82
CA PHE A 50 25.32 -17.62 -7.78
C PHE A 50 26.44 -17.97 -8.76
N ALA A 51 26.97 -17.01 -9.52
CA ALA A 51 28.16 -17.25 -10.31
C ALA A 51 29.36 -17.67 -9.42
N PRO A 52 30.34 -18.40 -9.97
CA PRO A 52 31.58 -18.68 -9.26
C PRO A 52 32.37 -17.39 -9.03
N TYR A 53 32.98 -17.24 -7.85
CA TYR A 53 33.79 -16.06 -7.48
C TYR A 53 35.09 -16.51 -6.80
N GLY A 54 36.17 -15.71 -6.91
CA GLY A 54 37.44 -15.93 -6.22
C GLY A 54 38.11 -17.26 -6.57
N GLU A 55 38.55 -18.02 -5.56
CA GLU A 55 39.24 -19.32 -5.69
C GLU A 55 38.46 -20.37 -6.51
N GLN A 56 37.14 -20.22 -6.68
CA GLN A 56 36.33 -21.11 -7.50
C GLN A 56 36.62 -20.91 -8.99
N LEU A 57 36.77 -19.66 -9.45
CA LEU A 57 37.18 -19.35 -10.84
C LEU A 57 38.60 -19.88 -11.13
N GLU A 58 39.43 -20.01 -10.10
CA GLU A 58 40.76 -20.60 -10.26
C GLU A 58 40.72 -22.13 -10.45
N LYS A 59 39.58 -22.79 -10.20
CA LYS A 59 39.42 -24.25 -10.33
C LYS A 59 38.51 -24.63 -11.51
N ILE A 60 37.58 -23.77 -11.88
CA ILE A 60 36.62 -24.00 -12.96
C ILE A 60 36.57 -22.80 -13.92
N GLY A 61 36.58 -23.08 -15.23
CA GLY A 61 36.29 -22.07 -16.24
C GLY A 61 34.79 -21.83 -16.33
N TYR A 62 34.36 -20.60 -16.64
CA TYR A 62 32.94 -20.23 -16.72
C TYR A 62 32.65 -19.48 -18.02
N VAL A 63 31.84 -20.08 -18.90
CA VAL A 63 31.66 -19.59 -20.28
C VAL A 63 30.19 -19.34 -20.61
N GLU A 64 29.98 -18.31 -21.43
CA GLU A 64 28.70 -17.98 -22.06
C GLU A 64 28.54 -18.73 -23.40
N PHE A 65 27.58 -19.63 -23.44
CA PHE A 65 27.17 -20.38 -24.62
C PHE A 65 26.10 -19.60 -25.41
N LYS A 66 25.68 -20.17 -26.54
CA LYS A 66 24.62 -19.60 -27.39
C LYS A 66 23.33 -19.33 -26.59
N ASP A 67 22.61 -18.26 -26.98
CA ASP A 67 21.30 -17.88 -26.43
C ASP A 67 21.31 -17.49 -24.93
N GLY A 68 22.48 -17.12 -24.39
CA GLY A 68 22.62 -16.65 -23.01
C GLY A 68 22.58 -17.77 -21.96
N VAL A 69 22.98 -18.98 -22.35
CA VAL A 69 23.19 -20.11 -21.44
C VAL A 69 24.58 -20.02 -20.84
N TYR A 70 24.71 -20.22 -19.54
CA TYR A 70 26.02 -20.16 -18.86
C TYR A 70 26.32 -21.51 -18.21
N ALA A 71 27.54 -22.02 -18.39
CA ALA A 71 27.95 -23.25 -17.73
C ALA A 71 29.44 -23.27 -17.38
N SER A 72 29.77 -24.06 -16.37
CA SER A 72 31.16 -24.35 -15.98
C SER A 72 31.80 -25.38 -16.91
N ILE A 73 33.05 -25.13 -17.27
CA ILE A 73 33.92 -26.02 -18.05
C ILE A 73 35.18 -26.38 -17.24
N PRO A 74 35.83 -27.52 -17.54
CA PRO A 74 37.15 -27.83 -16.98
C PRO A 74 38.16 -26.74 -17.36
N LYS A 75 38.98 -26.28 -16.40
CA LYS A 75 39.92 -25.16 -16.59
C LYS A 75 40.91 -25.38 -17.74
N ASP A 76 41.29 -26.63 -17.99
CA ASP A 76 42.19 -27.03 -19.08
C ASP A 76 41.66 -26.69 -20.48
N ARG A 77 40.34 -26.49 -20.61
CA ARG A 77 39.66 -26.19 -21.86
C ARG A 77 39.22 -24.73 -22.00
N GLU A 78 39.47 -23.89 -20.98
CA GLU A 78 39.04 -22.49 -20.95
C GLU A 78 39.65 -21.62 -22.07
N ASN A 79 40.85 -21.98 -22.55
CA ASN A 79 41.52 -21.27 -23.64
C ASN A 79 40.89 -21.51 -25.02
N GLN A 80 39.95 -22.45 -25.15
CA GLN A 80 39.19 -22.66 -26.39
C GLN A 80 37.95 -21.76 -26.36
N SER A 81 37.81 -20.86 -27.33
CA SER A 81 36.69 -19.92 -27.40
C SER A 81 35.38 -20.66 -27.74
N TYR A 82 34.72 -21.22 -26.73
CA TYR A 82 33.37 -21.79 -26.82
C TYR A 82 32.26 -20.73 -26.74
N LYS A 83 32.64 -19.45 -26.77
CA LYS A 83 31.67 -18.35 -26.66
C LYS A 83 30.72 -18.38 -27.85
N GLY A 84 29.43 -18.54 -27.57
CA GLY A 84 28.38 -18.60 -28.60
C GLY A 84 28.20 -19.95 -29.31
N THR A 85 28.89 -21.02 -28.88
CA THR A 85 28.64 -22.38 -29.38
C THR A 85 27.46 -23.04 -28.67
N GLU A 86 26.88 -24.10 -29.25
CA GLU A 86 25.86 -24.90 -28.57
C GLU A 86 26.48 -25.67 -27.40
N ILE A 87 25.76 -25.76 -26.28
CA ILE A 87 26.20 -26.49 -25.09
C ILE A 87 26.22 -28.00 -25.37
N SER A 88 27.27 -28.71 -24.95
CA SER A 88 27.36 -30.16 -25.12
C SER A 88 27.87 -30.85 -23.85
N ASN A 89 27.48 -32.11 -23.67
CA ASN A 89 27.84 -32.93 -22.52
C ASN A 89 29.37 -33.12 -22.39
N GLU A 90 30.07 -33.17 -23.52
CA GLU A 90 31.50 -33.41 -23.57
C GLU A 90 32.33 -32.20 -23.10
N ILE A 91 31.74 -31.00 -23.11
CA ILE A 91 32.42 -29.73 -22.82
C ILE A 91 32.26 -29.31 -21.35
N ILE A 92 31.13 -29.62 -20.71
CA ILE A 92 30.76 -29.06 -19.40
C ILE A 92 31.17 -29.92 -18.20
N ASN A 93 31.50 -29.28 -17.07
CA ASN A 93 31.78 -29.93 -15.77
C ASN A 93 30.51 -30.13 -14.91
N LYS A 94 29.33 -29.66 -15.37
CA LYS A 94 28.01 -29.81 -14.73
C LYS A 94 27.83 -29.24 -13.31
N GLU A 95 28.86 -28.62 -12.72
CA GLU A 95 28.78 -27.99 -11.40
C GLU A 95 27.92 -26.72 -11.42
N TYR A 96 28.17 -25.84 -12.40
CA TYR A 96 27.37 -24.63 -12.61
C TYR A 96 26.72 -24.71 -13.98
N ILE A 97 25.39 -24.64 -14.02
CA ILE A 97 24.60 -24.57 -15.26
C ILE A 97 23.43 -23.63 -15.00
N PHE A 98 23.32 -22.59 -15.81
CA PHE A 98 22.20 -21.65 -15.82
C PHE A 98 21.64 -21.56 -17.24
N ASP A 99 20.48 -22.17 -17.47
CA ASP A 99 19.75 -22.13 -18.74
C ASP A 99 18.32 -21.60 -18.49
N PHE A 100 18.11 -20.33 -18.83
CA PHE A 100 16.82 -19.64 -18.79
C PHE A 100 16.16 -19.49 -20.18
N THR A 101 16.56 -20.31 -21.16
CA THR A 101 15.96 -20.30 -22.50
C THR A 101 14.70 -21.17 -22.58
N PHE A 102 13.94 -21.10 -23.67
CA PHE A 102 12.80 -22.00 -23.92
C PHE A 102 13.18 -23.22 -24.78
N ASN A 103 14.47 -23.53 -24.87
CA ASN A 103 14.97 -24.65 -25.66
C ASN A 103 14.95 -25.94 -24.82
N GLU A 104 14.47 -27.03 -25.40
CA GLU A 104 14.54 -28.35 -24.78
C GLU A 104 15.97 -28.90 -24.77
N ARG A 105 16.38 -29.51 -23.66
CA ARG A 105 17.71 -30.08 -23.45
C ARG A 105 17.62 -31.54 -23.05
N VAL A 106 18.33 -32.40 -23.78
CA VAL A 106 18.49 -33.83 -23.51
C VAL A 106 19.84 -34.14 -22.88
N SER A 107 19.85 -34.99 -21.84
CA SER A 107 21.05 -35.35 -21.06
C SER A 107 22.19 -35.92 -21.91
N ALA A 108 21.88 -36.78 -22.89
CA ALA A 108 22.88 -37.40 -23.75
C ALA A 108 23.68 -36.39 -24.59
N LYS A 109 22.99 -35.37 -25.15
CA LYS A 109 23.62 -34.35 -26.01
C LYS A 109 24.19 -33.18 -25.21
N HIS A 110 23.45 -32.67 -24.23
CA HIS A 110 23.74 -31.40 -23.56
C HIS A 110 24.29 -31.55 -22.13
N GLY A 111 24.27 -32.76 -21.56
CA GLY A 111 24.81 -33.07 -20.24
C GLY A 111 23.87 -32.81 -19.05
N TYR A 112 22.68 -32.25 -19.32
CA TYR A 112 21.57 -32.09 -18.39
C TYR A 112 20.23 -32.19 -19.15
N ALA A 113 19.14 -32.42 -18.42
CA ALA A 113 17.80 -32.53 -18.96
C ALA A 113 16.92 -31.36 -18.52
N LYS A 114 16.19 -30.77 -19.46
CA LYS A 114 15.26 -29.66 -19.25
C LYS A 114 14.19 -29.66 -20.34
N GLY A 115 12.92 -29.48 -19.96
CA GLY A 115 11.83 -29.30 -20.92
C GLY A 115 11.86 -27.92 -21.59
N ALA A 116 11.16 -27.77 -22.72
CA ALA A 116 11.09 -26.49 -23.46
C ALA A 116 10.51 -25.33 -22.62
N ASN A 117 9.69 -25.62 -21.62
CA ASN A 117 9.02 -24.64 -20.76
C ASN A 117 9.56 -24.64 -19.32
N GLU A 118 10.82 -25.02 -19.15
CA GLU A 118 11.48 -25.06 -17.85
C GLU A 118 12.72 -24.17 -17.88
N PHE A 119 13.03 -23.51 -16.78
CA PHE A 119 14.31 -22.86 -16.52
C PHE A 119 15.11 -23.75 -15.59
N TYR A 120 16.41 -23.85 -15.83
CA TYR A 120 17.29 -24.75 -15.12
C TYR A 120 18.43 -23.97 -14.48
N ALA A 121 18.57 -24.10 -13.16
CA ALA A 121 19.66 -23.50 -12.42
C ALA A 121 20.30 -24.54 -11.48
N ARG A 122 21.59 -24.80 -11.70
CA ARG A 122 22.41 -25.68 -10.86
C ARG A 122 23.65 -24.94 -10.41
N CYS A 123 23.91 -24.97 -9.11
CA CYS A 123 25.10 -24.43 -8.47
C CYS A 123 25.26 -25.14 -7.12
N PRO A 124 26.49 -25.45 -6.66
CA PRO A 124 26.72 -26.04 -5.34
C PRO A 124 26.11 -25.24 -4.18
N LYS A 125 25.96 -23.91 -4.34
CA LYS A 125 25.32 -23.04 -3.34
C LYS A 125 23.80 -23.20 -3.24
N LEU A 126 23.16 -23.73 -4.28
CA LEU A 126 21.70 -23.95 -4.34
C LEU A 126 21.30 -25.34 -3.80
N GLY A 127 22.28 -26.20 -3.50
CA GLY A 127 22.09 -27.58 -3.05
C GLY A 127 22.54 -28.61 -4.09
N ASP A 128 22.33 -29.89 -3.78
CA ASP A 128 22.80 -31.00 -4.61
C ASP A 128 21.97 -31.20 -5.89
N MET A 129 20.70 -30.80 -5.84
CA MET A 129 19.76 -30.90 -6.95
C MET A 129 19.67 -29.57 -7.71
N ALA A 130 19.42 -29.66 -9.01
CA ALA A 130 19.13 -28.48 -9.80
C ALA A 130 17.72 -27.94 -9.49
N ILE A 131 17.60 -26.63 -9.47
CA ILE A 131 16.31 -25.96 -9.35
C ILE A 131 15.71 -25.82 -10.74
N ILE A 132 14.48 -26.31 -10.89
CA ILE A 132 13.69 -26.23 -12.11
C ILE A 132 12.53 -25.27 -11.86
N ILE A 133 12.45 -24.22 -12.67
CA ILE A 133 11.38 -23.20 -12.58
C ILE A 133 10.57 -23.24 -13.85
N GLU A 134 9.26 -23.43 -13.74
CA GLU A 134 8.34 -23.38 -14.88
C GLU A 134 7.85 -21.93 -15.07
N PRO A 135 8.29 -21.19 -16.11
CA PRO A 135 8.00 -19.76 -16.24
C PRO A 135 6.51 -19.46 -16.39
N TRP A 136 5.76 -20.36 -17.03
CA TRP A 136 4.32 -20.23 -17.21
C TRP A 136 3.51 -20.44 -15.93
N VAL A 137 4.09 -21.07 -14.92
CA VAL A 137 3.46 -21.21 -13.60
C VAL A 137 3.95 -20.10 -12.67
N ALA A 138 5.26 -19.88 -12.63
CA ALA A 138 5.90 -19.01 -11.64
C ALA A 138 5.85 -17.51 -12.01
N LEU A 139 6.03 -17.17 -13.29
CA LEU A 139 6.42 -15.82 -13.70
C LEU A 139 5.45 -15.16 -14.68
N TRP A 140 4.44 -15.88 -15.17
CA TRP A 140 3.42 -15.30 -16.07
C TRP A 140 2.70 -14.10 -15.44
N LEU A 141 2.40 -14.17 -14.13
CA LEU A 141 1.76 -13.08 -13.42
C LEU A 141 2.67 -11.86 -13.34
N LEU A 142 3.98 -12.07 -13.14
CA LEU A 142 4.97 -10.99 -13.16
C LEU A 142 5.02 -10.31 -14.53
N ALA A 143 5.02 -11.11 -15.61
CA ALA A 143 4.98 -10.60 -16.98
C ALA A 143 3.71 -9.78 -17.23
N LEU A 144 2.57 -10.25 -16.74
CA LEU A 144 1.29 -9.56 -16.86
C LEU A 144 1.29 -8.23 -16.09
N VAL A 145 1.78 -8.22 -14.84
CA VAL A 145 1.85 -7.02 -14.02
C VAL A 145 2.75 -5.96 -14.66
N PHE A 146 3.95 -6.33 -15.11
CA PHE A 146 4.84 -5.39 -15.80
C PHE A 146 4.26 -4.91 -17.13
N SER A 147 3.64 -5.82 -17.90
CA SER A 147 2.96 -5.47 -19.14
C SER A 147 1.86 -4.43 -18.92
N VAL A 148 0.98 -4.66 -17.94
CA VAL A 148 -0.09 -3.73 -17.59
C VAL A 148 0.51 -2.40 -17.10
N ALA A 149 1.50 -2.42 -16.21
CA ALA A 149 2.12 -1.20 -15.70
C ALA A 149 2.74 -0.35 -16.82
N VAL A 150 3.54 -0.94 -17.71
CA VAL A 150 4.15 -0.23 -18.85
C VAL A 150 3.07 0.24 -19.83
N THR A 151 2.06 -0.58 -20.09
CA THR A 151 0.95 -0.21 -20.97
C THR A 151 0.20 1.01 -20.43
N LEU A 152 -0.12 1.05 -19.14
CA LEU A 152 -0.77 2.20 -18.51
C LEU A 152 0.12 3.45 -18.60
N LEU A 153 1.43 3.33 -18.35
CA LEU A 153 2.37 4.46 -18.48
C LEU A 153 2.42 5.01 -19.91
N VAL A 154 2.54 4.14 -20.92
CA VAL A 154 2.55 4.56 -22.33
C VAL A 154 1.19 5.15 -22.73
N SER A 155 0.09 4.60 -22.21
CA SER A 155 -1.27 5.08 -22.47
C SER A 155 -1.53 6.50 -21.95
N ILE A 156 -0.78 6.95 -20.93
CA ILE A 156 -0.84 8.34 -20.42
C ILE A 156 -0.12 9.32 -21.37
N ILE A 157 0.94 8.88 -22.03
CA ILE A 157 1.73 9.73 -22.96
C ILE A 157 1.02 9.87 -24.31
N MET A 158 0.23 8.86 -24.68
CA MET A 158 -0.51 8.84 -25.94
C MET A 158 -1.54 9.98 -26.06
N PRO A 159 -1.88 10.41 -27.29
CA PRO A 159 -2.96 11.38 -27.51
C PRO A 159 -4.28 10.87 -26.92
N THR A 160 -5.09 11.80 -26.40
CA THR A 160 -6.40 11.51 -25.79
C THR A 160 -7.39 10.78 -26.70
N ASN A 161 -7.20 10.83 -28.02
CA ASN A 161 -8.01 10.11 -29.01
C ASN A 161 -7.72 8.59 -29.06
N ILE A 162 -6.56 8.15 -28.59
CA ILE A 162 -6.13 6.73 -28.69
C ILE A 162 -5.80 6.18 -27.30
N GLY A 163 -5.06 6.94 -26.49
CA GLY A 163 -4.67 6.55 -25.13
C GLY A 163 -5.87 6.42 -24.20
N TYR A 164 -6.09 5.23 -23.66
CA TYR A 164 -7.14 4.97 -22.67
C TYR A 164 -6.94 5.76 -21.38
N CYS A 165 -5.74 5.72 -20.78
CA CYS A 165 -5.44 6.48 -19.57
C CYS A 165 -5.45 7.99 -19.83
N ALA A 166 -4.94 8.43 -20.98
CA ALA A 166 -5.01 9.83 -21.37
C ALA A 166 -6.48 10.32 -21.46
N ALA A 167 -7.38 9.54 -22.06
CA ALA A 167 -8.80 9.86 -22.10
C ALA A 167 -9.43 9.93 -20.70
N LEU A 168 -9.08 8.99 -19.81
CA LEU A 168 -9.54 9.00 -18.41
C LEU A 168 -9.06 10.23 -17.65
N PHE A 169 -7.79 10.60 -17.79
CA PHE A 169 -7.22 11.77 -17.11
C PHE A 169 -7.88 13.06 -17.60
N TYR A 170 -8.11 13.17 -18.92
CA TYR A 170 -8.80 14.31 -19.49
C TYR A 170 -10.24 14.43 -18.95
N ASN A 171 -10.98 13.33 -18.92
CA ASN A 171 -12.34 13.31 -18.36
C ASN A 171 -12.33 13.62 -16.86
N GLN A 172 -11.28 13.23 -16.14
CA GLN A 172 -11.14 13.57 -14.73
C GLN A 172 -10.92 15.07 -14.50
N ILE A 173 -10.16 15.77 -15.35
CA ILE A 173 -9.99 17.23 -15.27
C ILE A 173 -11.36 17.92 -15.31
N GLU A 174 -12.21 17.54 -16.28
CA GLU A 174 -13.55 18.11 -16.41
C GLU A 174 -14.47 17.70 -15.25
N GLY A 175 -14.36 16.45 -14.77
CA GLY A 175 -15.09 15.96 -13.61
C GLY A 175 -14.75 16.74 -12.33
N THR A 176 -13.47 16.98 -12.06
CA THR A 176 -13.03 17.74 -10.88
C THR A 176 -13.44 19.21 -10.97
N LYS A 177 -13.42 19.85 -12.16
CA LYS A 177 -13.98 21.21 -12.32
C LYS A 177 -15.46 21.28 -11.93
N ILE A 178 -16.25 20.28 -12.32
CA ILE A 178 -17.67 20.21 -11.94
C ILE A 178 -17.81 19.99 -10.42
N LYS A 179 -16.96 19.16 -9.81
CA LYS A 179 -16.94 18.94 -8.35
C LYS A 179 -16.62 20.22 -7.59
N LEU A 180 -15.57 20.93 -7.99
CA LEU A 180 -15.19 22.24 -7.45
C LEU A 180 -16.32 23.26 -7.55
N ARG A 181 -17.03 23.30 -8.67
CA ARG A 181 -18.20 24.17 -8.85
C ARG A 181 -19.32 23.86 -7.86
N LEU A 182 -19.61 22.58 -7.65
CA LEU A 182 -20.67 22.14 -6.73
C LEU A 182 -20.32 22.43 -5.28
N GLN A 183 -19.05 22.29 -4.89
CA GLN A 183 -18.59 22.56 -3.53
C GLN A 183 -18.50 24.06 -3.23
N THR A 184 -18.01 24.86 -4.17
CA THR A 184 -17.77 26.29 -3.95
C THR A 184 -18.95 27.19 -4.32
N GLY A 185 -19.85 26.71 -5.19
CA GLY A 185 -20.94 27.51 -5.76
C GLY A 185 -20.46 28.65 -6.68
N LEU A 186 -19.21 28.59 -7.16
CA LEU A 186 -18.64 29.54 -8.11
C LEU A 186 -19.13 29.26 -9.54
N THR A 187 -18.98 30.23 -10.45
CA THR A 187 -19.33 30.05 -11.87
C THR A 187 -18.23 29.29 -12.60
N ASP A 188 -18.56 28.68 -13.76
CA ASP A 188 -17.59 27.93 -14.58
C ASP A 188 -16.36 28.79 -14.93
N GLU A 189 -16.57 30.05 -15.28
CA GLU A 189 -15.50 31.00 -15.64
C GLU A 189 -14.52 31.25 -14.49
N ILE A 190 -15.03 31.37 -13.25
CA ILE A 190 -14.19 31.57 -12.07
C ILE A 190 -13.38 30.30 -11.78
N ILE A 191 -14.01 29.12 -11.86
CA ILE A 191 -13.31 27.85 -11.68
C ILE A 191 -12.20 27.68 -12.72
N GLU A 192 -12.50 27.95 -14.00
CA GLU A 192 -11.51 27.92 -15.07
C GLU A 192 -10.32 28.84 -14.80
N LEU A 193 -10.58 30.04 -14.28
CA LEU A 193 -9.55 31.00 -13.91
C LEU A 193 -8.69 30.52 -12.72
N LEU A 194 -9.32 29.91 -11.72
CA LEU A 194 -8.64 29.40 -10.52
C LEU A 194 -7.70 28.23 -10.83
N VAL A 195 -8.10 27.33 -11.74
CA VAL A 195 -7.30 26.16 -12.14
C VAL A 195 -6.36 26.44 -13.33
N MET A 196 -6.40 27.64 -13.90
CA MET A 196 -5.58 28.00 -15.07
C MET A 196 -4.08 27.91 -14.76
N PRO A 197 -3.24 27.42 -15.70
CA PRO A 197 -1.79 27.50 -15.57
C PRO A 197 -1.27 28.94 -15.43
N ASP A 198 -0.18 29.13 -14.68
CA ASP A 198 0.38 30.46 -14.37
C ASP A 198 0.75 31.26 -15.61
N GLU A 199 1.35 30.60 -16.62
CA GLU A 199 1.74 31.24 -17.88
C GLU A 199 0.53 31.78 -18.66
N GLN A 200 -0.59 31.05 -18.63
CA GLN A 200 -1.81 31.48 -19.31
C GLN A 200 -2.52 32.59 -18.54
N LEU A 201 -2.53 32.52 -17.21
CA LEU A 201 -3.11 33.57 -16.37
C LEU A 201 -2.40 34.91 -16.57
N ARG A 202 -1.08 34.92 -16.73
CA ARG A 202 -0.31 36.15 -17.02
C ARG A 202 -0.66 36.80 -18.36
N SER A 203 -1.16 36.02 -19.32
CA SER A 203 -1.50 36.52 -20.65
C SER A 203 -2.92 37.08 -20.75
N ARG A 204 -3.72 36.98 -19.67
CA ARG A 204 -5.10 37.48 -19.61
C ARG A 204 -5.14 38.96 -19.27
N ASP A 205 -6.22 39.61 -19.69
CA ASP A 205 -6.50 41.00 -19.33
C ASP A 205 -6.73 41.13 -17.82
N ILE A 206 -6.02 42.06 -17.19
CA ILE A 206 -6.10 42.34 -15.74
C ILE A 206 -7.52 42.78 -15.37
N ALA A 207 -8.21 43.54 -16.24
CA ALA A 207 -9.55 44.04 -15.94
C ALA A 207 -10.57 42.90 -15.77
N ASP A 208 -10.55 41.93 -16.70
CA ASP A 208 -11.42 40.75 -16.65
C ASP A 208 -11.12 39.90 -15.42
N VAL A 209 -9.84 39.62 -15.16
CA VAL A 209 -9.40 38.81 -14.02
C VAL A 209 -9.77 39.47 -12.69
N ARG A 210 -9.62 40.78 -12.59
CA ARG A 210 -9.97 41.56 -11.40
C ARG A 210 -11.43 41.38 -11.01
N SER A 211 -12.34 41.43 -11.98
CA SER A 211 -13.78 41.25 -11.74
C SER A 211 -14.09 39.88 -11.13
N MET A 212 -13.43 38.83 -11.63
CA MET A 212 -13.62 37.44 -11.17
C MET A 212 -12.98 37.21 -9.80
N PHE A 213 -11.79 37.76 -9.56
CA PHE A 213 -11.12 37.70 -8.26
C PHE A 213 -11.91 38.45 -7.17
N ARG A 214 -12.53 39.57 -7.53
CA ARG A 214 -13.44 40.30 -6.63
C ARG A 214 -14.62 39.43 -6.19
N ILE A 215 -15.25 38.71 -7.12
CA ILE A 215 -16.38 37.82 -6.79
C ILE A 215 -15.96 36.72 -5.80
N VAL A 216 -14.77 36.12 -6.00
CA VAL A 216 -14.22 35.13 -5.06
C VAL A 216 -13.94 35.78 -3.71
N TRP A 217 -13.34 36.96 -3.70
CA TRP A 217 -13.03 37.70 -2.48
C TRP A 217 -14.28 38.01 -1.65
N GLU A 218 -15.31 38.57 -2.28
CA GLU A 218 -16.57 38.93 -1.63
C GLU A 218 -17.28 37.69 -1.07
N LYS A 219 -17.33 36.59 -1.84
CA LYS A 219 -17.96 35.34 -1.38
C LYS A 219 -17.25 34.66 -0.21
N THR A 220 -15.94 34.87 -0.08
CA THR A 220 -15.12 34.29 0.99
C THR A 220 -14.94 35.24 2.18
N THR A 221 -15.63 36.38 2.17
CA THR A 221 -15.66 37.33 3.29
C THR A 221 -16.96 37.10 4.07
N THR A 222 -16.90 36.48 5.24
CA THR A 222 -18.04 36.37 6.17
C THR A 222 -17.88 37.26 7.39
N GLU A 223 -19.01 37.61 8.01
CA GLU A 223 -19.07 38.43 9.23
C GLU A 223 -18.42 37.75 10.45
N ASP A 224 -18.29 36.41 10.49
CA ASP A 224 -17.67 35.66 11.60
C ASP A 224 -16.14 35.50 11.47
N LEU A 225 -15.57 35.56 10.24
CA LEU A 225 -14.12 35.59 9.99
C LEU A 225 -13.51 37.00 10.25
N SER A 226 -14.34 37.91 10.74
CA SER A 226 -14.05 39.33 10.92
C SER A 226 -13.05 39.62 12.03
N GLU A 227 -12.65 38.67 12.88
CA GLU A 227 -11.62 38.97 13.89
C GLU A 227 -10.18 38.98 13.34
N THR A 228 -9.91 38.34 12.19
CA THR A 228 -8.55 38.28 11.59
C THR A 228 -8.39 39.13 10.31
N PHE A 229 -9.47 39.35 9.56
CA PHE A 229 -9.46 40.09 8.28
C PHE A 229 -10.30 41.37 8.29
N THR A 230 -10.68 41.88 9.47
CA THR A 230 -11.47 43.12 9.57
C THR A 230 -10.78 44.26 8.82
N ALA A 231 -11.55 44.88 7.90
CA ALA A 231 -11.28 46.16 7.24
C ALA A 231 -10.41 46.21 5.97
N ILE A 232 -9.94 45.08 5.42
CA ILE A 232 -9.19 45.15 4.15
C ILE A 232 -10.16 44.97 2.97
N LYS A 233 -10.39 46.04 2.20
CA LYS A 233 -11.20 45.95 0.97
C LYS A 233 -10.40 45.27 -0.13
N PHE A 234 -11.09 44.68 -1.08
CA PHE A 234 -10.44 44.06 -2.24
C PHE A 234 -9.54 45.07 -2.97
N GLU A 235 -10.00 46.31 -3.09
CA GLU A 235 -9.28 47.42 -3.72
C GLU A 235 -7.98 47.80 -3.00
N ASP A 236 -7.84 47.48 -1.71
CA ASP A 236 -6.65 47.79 -0.91
C ASP A 236 -5.54 46.74 -1.09
N VAL A 237 -5.87 45.58 -1.68
CA VAL A 237 -4.94 44.43 -1.85
C VAL A 237 -4.65 44.14 -3.32
N PHE A 238 -5.60 44.45 -4.21
CA PHE A 238 -5.47 44.24 -5.65
C PHE A 238 -5.43 45.58 -6.39
N GLU A 239 -4.21 46.04 -6.62
CA GLU A 239 -3.89 47.23 -7.39
C GLU A 239 -3.74 46.88 -8.89
N PRO A 240 -3.85 47.87 -9.80
CA PRO A 240 -3.69 47.64 -11.24
C PRO A 240 -2.31 47.07 -11.64
N GLU A 241 -1.27 47.30 -10.84
CA GLU A 241 0.09 46.78 -11.07
C GLU A 241 0.40 45.47 -10.33
N SER A 242 -0.55 44.92 -9.57
CA SER A 242 -0.36 43.67 -8.84
C SER A 242 -0.14 42.48 -9.78
N ASP A 243 0.83 41.60 -9.44
CA ASP A 243 0.99 40.33 -10.16
C ASP A 243 -0.22 39.42 -9.89
N ILE A 244 -1.02 39.21 -10.94
CA ILE A 244 -2.21 38.36 -10.95
C ILE A 244 -1.90 36.95 -10.41
N VAL A 245 -0.76 36.38 -10.77
CA VAL A 245 -0.37 35.02 -10.37
C VAL A 245 -0.03 34.98 -8.89
N HIS A 246 0.73 35.96 -8.42
CA HIS A 246 1.08 36.08 -7.01
C HIS A 246 -0.19 36.23 -6.15
N PHE A 247 -1.09 37.14 -6.54
CA PHE A 247 -2.33 37.36 -5.83
C PHE A 247 -3.18 36.08 -5.75
N ARG A 248 -3.32 35.35 -6.86
CA ARG A 248 -4.09 34.09 -6.85
C ARG A 248 -3.44 33.04 -5.95
N ASN A 249 -2.15 32.78 -6.14
CA ASN A 249 -1.46 31.65 -5.50
C ASN A 249 -1.21 31.88 -4.00
N VAL A 250 -1.03 33.12 -3.58
CA VAL A 250 -0.70 33.45 -2.18
C VAL A 250 -1.93 33.90 -1.41
N ILE A 251 -2.74 34.78 -1.99
CA ILE A 251 -3.82 35.45 -1.26
C ILE A 251 -5.14 34.69 -1.45
N LEU A 252 -5.58 34.48 -2.70
CA LEU A 252 -6.86 33.80 -2.94
C LEU A 252 -6.82 32.32 -2.52
N TYR A 253 -5.75 31.60 -2.79
CA TYR A 253 -5.62 30.20 -2.39
C TYR A 253 -5.61 30.02 -0.87
N LYS A 254 -4.91 30.89 -0.14
CA LYS A 254 -4.95 30.90 1.33
C LYS A 254 -6.37 31.11 1.85
N ARG A 255 -7.09 32.05 1.24
CA ARG A 255 -8.47 32.36 1.61
C ARG A 255 -9.46 31.25 1.25
N ILE A 256 -9.30 30.60 0.10
CA ILE A 256 -10.08 29.42 -0.28
C ILE A 256 -9.83 28.27 0.71
N LYS A 257 -8.58 28.07 1.12
CA LYS A 257 -8.22 27.08 2.14
C LYS A 257 -8.90 27.36 3.48
N GLU A 258 -8.92 28.60 3.92
CA GLU A 258 -9.53 29.01 5.19
C GLU A 258 -11.07 28.95 5.15
N PHE A 259 -11.69 29.35 4.03
CA PHE A 259 -13.14 29.45 3.92
C PHE A 259 -13.84 28.14 3.56
N TYR A 260 -13.31 27.39 2.58
CA TYR A 260 -13.93 26.15 2.10
C TYR A 260 -13.30 24.93 2.78
N SER A 261 -12.02 24.69 2.53
CA SER A 261 -11.18 23.68 3.18
C SER A 261 -9.84 23.55 2.45
N GLU A 262 -8.87 22.87 3.08
CA GLU A 262 -7.62 22.47 2.44
C GLU A 262 -7.83 21.49 1.27
N PHE A 263 -8.89 20.69 1.33
CA PHE A 263 -9.29 19.77 0.27
C PHE A 263 -9.60 20.50 -1.04
N VAL A 264 -10.42 21.55 -1.00
CA VAL A 264 -10.80 22.34 -2.19
C VAL A 264 -9.58 23.00 -2.82
N LEU A 265 -8.63 23.48 -2.02
CA LEU A 265 -7.37 24.02 -2.53
C LEU A 265 -6.56 22.94 -3.25
N THR A 266 -6.43 21.76 -2.64
CA THR A 266 -5.68 20.63 -3.23
C THR A 266 -6.31 20.20 -4.56
N GLU A 267 -7.63 20.14 -4.66
CA GLU A 267 -8.35 19.88 -5.91
C GLU A 267 -8.08 20.93 -7.00
N ILE A 268 -7.99 22.22 -6.63
CA ILE A 268 -7.63 23.30 -7.58
C ILE A 268 -6.20 23.11 -8.09
N GLU A 269 -5.25 22.84 -7.19
CA GLU A 269 -3.84 22.64 -7.53
C GLU A 269 -3.61 21.40 -8.40
N ASP A 270 -4.27 20.28 -8.06
CA ASP A 270 -4.20 19.04 -8.82
C ASP A 270 -4.86 19.19 -10.20
N THR A 271 -5.99 19.91 -10.29
CA THR A 271 -6.64 20.20 -11.58
C THR A 271 -5.74 21.06 -12.47
N LYS A 272 -5.09 22.07 -11.89
CA LYS A 272 -4.07 22.87 -12.59
C LYS A 272 -2.90 21.99 -13.06
N GLY A 273 -2.46 21.04 -12.24
CA GLY A 273 -1.48 20.02 -12.60
C GLY A 273 -1.92 19.16 -13.79
N GLY A 274 -3.18 18.72 -13.80
CA GLY A 274 -3.80 17.97 -14.89
C GLY A 274 -3.86 18.77 -16.20
N ILE A 275 -4.19 20.06 -16.14
CA ILE A 275 -4.19 20.94 -17.32
C ILE A 275 -2.77 21.13 -17.87
N LEU A 276 -1.76 21.25 -17.01
CA LEU A 276 -0.36 21.28 -17.44
C LEU A 276 0.07 19.97 -18.13
N TRP A 277 -0.50 18.84 -17.72
CA TRP A 277 -0.29 17.56 -18.39
C TRP A 277 -1.03 17.49 -19.74
N SER A 278 -2.25 18.02 -19.85
CA SER A 278 -2.98 18.01 -21.14
C SER A 278 -2.28 18.86 -22.22
N GLN A 279 -1.53 19.89 -21.81
CA GLN A 279 -0.67 20.68 -22.70
C GLN A 279 0.63 19.96 -23.06
N ASN A 280 1.20 19.21 -22.12
CA ASN A 280 2.41 18.43 -22.33
C ASN A 280 2.30 17.06 -21.63
N HIS A 281 1.96 16.05 -22.42
CA HIS A 281 1.71 14.67 -21.95
C HIS A 281 2.95 14.01 -21.31
N LEU A 282 4.14 14.58 -21.46
CA LEU A 282 5.37 14.12 -20.78
C LEU A 282 5.35 14.43 -19.27
N ARG A 283 4.50 15.34 -18.80
CA ARG A 283 4.33 15.65 -17.37
C ARG A 283 3.44 14.63 -16.66
N ILE A 284 3.76 13.33 -16.85
CA ILE A 284 2.96 12.17 -16.43
C ILE A 284 2.56 12.23 -14.96
N LEU A 285 3.50 12.59 -14.08
CA LEU A 285 3.27 12.66 -12.63
C LEU A 285 2.15 13.64 -12.24
N LYS A 286 1.99 14.76 -12.97
CA LYS A 286 0.96 15.75 -12.66
C LYS A 286 -0.43 15.27 -13.03
N GLY A 287 -0.59 14.67 -14.21
CA GLY A 287 -1.85 14.07 -14.63
C GLY A 287 -2.21 12.84 -13.81
N ALA A 288 -1.22 12.01 -13.50
CA ALA A 288 -1.40 10.80 -12.68
C ALA A 288 -1.83 11.15 -11.26
N ARG A 289 -1.26 12.20 -10.65
CA ARG A 289 -1.67 12.66 -9.32
C ARG A 289 -3.17 13.01 -9.28
N LEU A 290 -3.65 13.85 -10.20
CA LEU A 290 -5.07 14.22 -10.26
C LEU A 290 -5.98 12.98 -10.33
N TYR A 291 -5.69 12.03 -11.22
CA TYR A 291 -6.51 10.83 -11.38
C TYR A 291 -6.40 9.86 -10.19
N MET A 292 -5.19 9.65 -9.69
CA MET A 292 -4.95 8.71 -8.60
C MET A 292 -5.57 9.19 -7.29
N THR A 293 -5.47 10.50 -7.02
CA THR A 293 -5.98 11.10 -5.81
C THR A 293 -7.50 11.23 -5.83
N HIS A 294 -8.08 11.85 -6.88
CA HIS A 294 -9.49 12.26 -6.89
C HIS A 294 -10.46 11.28 -7.56
N HIS A 295 -9.97 10.13 -8.03
CA HIS A 295 -10.84 9.11 -8.64
C HIS A 295 -10.45 7.70 -8.23
N PHE A 296 -9.17 7.33 -8.39
CA PHE A 296 -8.75 5.95 -8.12
C PHE A 296 -8.78 5.64 -6.62
N SER A 297 -8.16 6.47 -5.79
CA SER A 297 -8.10 6.26 -4.34
C SER A 297 -9.49 6.34 -3.70
N GLU A 298 -10.29 7.35 -4.04
CA GLU A 298 -11.66 7.48 -3.52
C GLU A 298 -12.51 6.22 -3.79
N LYS A 299 -12.41 5.63 -4.98
CA LYS A 299 -13.30 4.53 -5.41
C LYS A 299 -12.75 3.13 -5.13
N TYR A 300 -11.45 2.91 -5.26
CA TYR A 300 -10.84 1.58 -5.31
C TYR A 300 -9.92 1.26 -4.13
N GLN A 301 -9.62 2.20 -3.23
CA GLN A 301 -8.69 1.98 -2.12
C GLN A 301 -9.09 0.78 -1.24
N ASN A 302 -10.37 0.65 -0.91
CA ASN A 302 -10.88 -0.46 -0.10
C ASN A 302 -10.73 -1.81 -0.82
N LEU A 303 -10.96 -1.83 -2.15
CA LEU A 303 -10.79 -3.03 -2.96
C LEU A 303 -9.32 -3.44 -3.03
N VAL A 304 -8.40 -2.49 -3.28
CA VAL A 304 -6.96 -2.75 -3.30
C VAL A 304 -6.48 -3.29 -1.95
N THR A 305 -6.94 -2.70 -0.85
CA THR A 305 -6.61 -3.16 0.51
C THR A 305 -7.12 -4.59 0.75
N GLY A 306 -8.36 -4.89 0.35
CA GLY A 306 -8.93 -6.24 0.45
C GLY A 306 -8.17 -7.27 -0.38
N LEU A 307 -7.76 -6.91 -1.60
CA LEU A 307 -6.94 -7.78 -2.46
C LEU A 307 -5.54 -8.01 -1.89
N ALA A 308 -4.92 -7.00 -1.26
CA ALA A 308 -3.65 -7.17 -0.58
C ALA A 308 -3.74 -8.16 0.60
N TYR A 309 -4.77 -8.04 1.45
CA TYR A 309 -5.00 -9.04 2.51
C TYR A 309 -5.33 -10.42 1.96
N GLY A 310 -6.06 -10.51 0.84
CA GLY A 310 -6.30 -11.76 0.14
C GLY A 310 -5.02 -12.41 -0.39
N GLY A 311 -4.11 -11.60 -0.96
CA GLY A 311 -2.76 -12.02 -1.37
C GLY A 311 -1.96 -12.58 -0.20
N ALA A 312 -1.97 -11.89 0.94
CA ALA A 312 -1.25 -12.30 2.13
C ALA A 312 -1.76 -13.66 2.65
N GLY A 313 -3.08 -13.84 2.66
CA GLY A 313 -3.71 -15.12 2.97
C GLY A 313 -3.28 -16.24 2.02
N PHE A 314 -3.25 -15.97 0.70
CA PHE A 314 -2.79 -16.92 -0.30
C PHE A 314 -1.32 -17.32 -0.09
N LEU A 315 -0.44 -16.35 0.23
CA LEU A 315 0.97 -16.61 0.53
C LEU A 315 1.14 -17.53 1.74
N ILE A 316 0.41 -17.29 2.82
CA ILE A 316 0.46 -18.11 4.05
C ILE A 316 0.09 -19.56 3.71
N VAL A 317 -0.96 -19.77 2.92
CA VAL A 317 -1.38 -21.11 2.48
C VAL A 317 -0.29 -21.77 1.62
N ALA A 318 0.26 -21.06 0.63
CA ALA A 318 1.31 -21.59 -0.24
C ALA A 318 2.58 -22.00 0.53
N VAL A 319 3.02 -21.17 1.49
CA VAL A 319 4.15 -21.48 2.37
C VAL A 319 3.81 -22.62 3.33
N GLY A 320 2.58 -22.68 3.84
CA GLY A 320 2.09 -23.77 4.68
C GLY A 320 2.13 -25.12 3.98
N ILE A 321 1.62 -25.19 2.75
CA ILE A 321 1.64 -26.42 1.92
C ILE A 321 3.08 -26.87 1.63
N ARG A 322 4.01 -25.92 1.38
CA ARG A 322 5.44 -26.22 1.25
C ARG A 322 6.02 -26.78 2.55
N GLY A 323 5.68 -26.19 3.70
CA GLY A 323 6.13 -26.65 5.02
C GLY A 323 5.71 -28.08 5.34
N LEU A 324 4.54 -28.50 4.82
CA LEU A 324 4.04 -29.88 4.87
C LEU A 324 4.73 -30.82 3.86
N LYS A 325 5.74 -30.36 3.12
CA LYS A 325 6.53 -31.10 2.12
C LYS A 325 5.73 -31.64 0.92
N PHE A 326 4.53 -31.11 0.66
CA PHE A 326 3.76 -31.47 -0.55
C PHE A 326 4.36 -30.87 -1.84
N ILE A 327 5.09 -29.76 -1.73
CA ILE A 327 5.79 -29.12 -2.84
C ILE A 327 7.29 -29.38 -2.68
N PRO A 328 7.95 -30.04 -3.64
CA PRO A 328 9.36 -30.37 -3.51
C PRO A 328 10.24 -29.11 -3.72
N GLY A 329 11.37 -29.06 -3.01
CA GLY A 329 12.22 -27.86 -2.94
C GLY A 329 12.98 -27.55 -4.23
N ASP A 330 13.15 -28.54 -5.10
CA ASP A 330 13.76 -28.46 -6.42
C ASP A 330 12.84 -27.84 -7.48
N LYS A 331 11.52 -27.78 -7.22
CA LYS A 331 10.51 -27.14 -8.09
C LYS A 331 9.72 -26.04 -7.38
N PRO A 332 10.34 -24.86 -7.09
CA PRO A 332 9.71 -23.79 -6.32
C PRO A 332 8.69 -22.95 -7.10
N SER A 333 8.26 -23.35 -8.30
CA SER A 333 7.44 -22.54 -9.21
C SER A 333 6.17 -21.97 -8.57
N PHE A 334 5.44 -22.77 -7.81
CA PHE A 334 4.20 -22.35 -7.16
C PHE A 334 4.44 -21.33 -6.02
N ILE A 335 5.54 -21.49 -5.28
CA ILE A 335 5.92 -20.57 -4.21
C ILE A 335 6.34 -19.22 -4.81
N LEU A 336 7.09 -19.25 -5.92
CA LEU A 336 7.46 -18.03 -6.66
C LEU A 336 6.23 -17.28 -7.15
N LEU A 337 5.21 -17.98 -7.68
CA LEU A 337 3.93 -17.37 -8.06
C LEU A 337 3.27 -16.64 -6.88
N ALA A 338 3.19 -17.29 -5.72
CA ALA A 338 2.59 -16.70 -4.52
C ALA A 338 3.34 -15.46 -4.04
N ILE A 339 4.68 -15.49 -4.04
CA ILE A 339 5.52 -14.35 -3.68
C ILE A 339 5.34 -13.19 -4.67
N VAL A 340 5.33 -13.47 -5.98
CA VAL A 340 5.11 -12.47 -7.03
C VAL A 340 3.73 -11.82 -6.89
N LEU A 341 2.69 -12.63 -6.65
CA LEU A 341 1.34 -12.13 -6.43
C LEU A 341 1.30 -11.18 -5.23
N GLU A 342 1.84 -11.61 -4.09
CA GLU A 342 1.86 -10.80 -2.89
C GLU A 342 2.63 -9.49 -3.10
N PHE A 343 3.82 -9.58 -3.67
CA PHE A 343 4.64 -8.41 -3.99
C PHE A 343 3.89 -7.42 -4.88
N SER A 344 3.19 -7.89 -5.91
CA SER A 344 2.42 -7.03 -6.81
C SER A 344 1.26 -6.32 -6.10
N MET A 345 0.56 -7.00 -5.20
CA MET A 345 -0.56 -6.43 -4.44
C MET A 345 -0.07 -5.43 -3.40
N LEU A 346 1.01 -5.74 -2.68
CA LEU A 346 1.63 -4.80 -1.73
C LEU A 346 2.15 -3.55 -2.43
N MET A 347 2.75 -3.69 -3.62
CA MET A 347 3.20 -2.55 -4.42
C MET A 347 2.01 -1.68 -4.87
N LEU A 348 0.91 -2.29 -5.34
CA LEU A 348 -0.30 -1.57 -5.71
C LEU A 348 -0.92 -0.83 -4.51
N MET A 349 -0.96 -1.48 -3.35
CA MET A 349 -1.44 -0.86 -2.10
C MET A 349 -0.55 0.31 -1.70
N ALA A 350 0.77 0.16 -1.75
CA ALA A 350 1.72 1.23 -1.44
C ALA A 350 1.52 2.45 -2.35
N ILE A 351 1.40 2.23 -3.67
CA ILE A 351 1.11 3.31 -4.62
C ILE A 351 -0.21 3.99 -4.29
N THR A 352 -1.26 3.22 -4.02
CA THR A 352 -2.58 3.79 -3.67
C THR A 352 -2.53 4.64 -2.40
N LEU A 353 -1.79 4.20 -1.39
CA LEU A 353 -1.62 4.93 -0.13
C LEU A 353 -0.81 6.23 -0.30
N ILE A 354 0.17 6.26 -1.20
CA ILE A 354 0.95 7.49 -1.51
C ILE A 354 0.05 8.60 -2.05
N TYR A 355 -0.98 8.24 -2.84
CA TYR A 355 -1.90 9.19 -3.45
C TYR A 355 -3.20 9.41 -2.65
N THR A 356 -3.37 8.75 -1.50
CA THR A 356 -4.53 9.00 -0.62
C THR A 356 -4.32 10.30 0.13
N GLU A 357 -5.30 11.22 0.09
CA GLU A 357 -5.16 12.53 0.72
C GLU A 357 -5.09 12.48 2.26
N GLY A 358 -4.44 13.48 2.83
CA GLY A 358 -4.11 13.57 4.26
C GLY A 358 -5.33 13.62 5.19
N GLU A 359 -6.46 14.18 4.76
CA GLU A 359 -7.66 14.32 5.59
C GLU A 359 -8.47 13.02 5.63
N GLU A 360 -8.69 12.34 4.49
CA GLU A 360 -9.23 10.97 4.51
C GLU A 360 -8.29 10.00 5.24
N ARG A 361 -6.98 10.21 5.13
CA ARG A 361 -5.99 9.42 5.88
C ARG A 361 -6.11 9.69 7.37
N MET A 362 -6.23 10.93 7.82
CA MET A 362 -6.37 11.27 9.23
C MET A 362 -7.72 10.81 9.78
N ASP A 363 -8.82 10.98 9.06
CA ASP A 363 -10.14 10.52 9.47
C ASP A 363 -10.25 8.99 9.46
N LYS A 364 -9.69 8.31 8.45
CA LYS A 364 -9.63 6.83 8.42
C LYS A 364 -8.67 6.28 9.47
N ILE A 365 -7.54 6.95 9.74
CA ILE A 365 -6.60 6.55 10.82
C ILE A 365 -7.21 6.84 12.18
N MET A 366 -7.85 7.99 12.38
CA MET A 366 -8.51 8.36 13.63
C MET A 366 -9.68 7.43 13.90
N LYS A 367 -10.48 7.09 12.88
CA LYS A 367 -11.54 6.08 13.00
C LYS A 367 -11.00 4.68 13.24
N LYS A 368 -9.94 4.25 12.55
CA LYS A 368 -9.29 2.94 12.81
C LYS A 368 -8.61 2.89 14.18
N MET A 369 -8.08 4.01 14.66
CA MET A 369 -7.49 4.15 15.99
C MET A 369 -8.59 4.20 17.05
N GLU A 370 -9.72 4.87 16.79
CA GLU A 370 -10.90 4.85 17.64
C GLU A 370 -11.50 3.45 17.74
N ASP A 371 -11.65 2.74 16.62
CA ASP A 371 -12.14 1.35 16.57
C ASP A 371 -11.17 0.37 17.25
N ALA A 372 -9.85 0.51 17.01
CA ALA A 372 -8.83 -0.30 17.68
C ALA A 372 -8.73 0.00 19.19
N ASN A 373 -8.86 1.26 19.56
CA ASN A 373 -8.82 1.70 20.96
C ASN A 373 -10.11 1.31 21.68
N ARG A 374 -11.28 1.35 21.02
CA ARG A 374 -12.56 0.86 21.54
C ARG A 374 -12.55 -0.65 21.73
N SER A 375 -12.00 -1.41 20.78
CA SER A 375 -11.81 -2.86 20.91
C SER A 375 -10.83 -3.20 22.05
N SER A 376 -9.75 -2.44 22.20
CA SER A 376 -8.80 -2.60 23.31
C SER A 376 -9.40 -2.21 24.67
N LEU A 377 -10.19 -1.14 24.73
CA LEU A 377 -10.94 -0.70 25.92
C LEU A 377 -12.05 -1.68 26.30
N GLU A 378 -12.74 -2.29 25.34
CA GLU A 378 -13.73 -3.35 25.60
C GLU A 378 -13.05 -4.61 26.13
N ALA A 379 -11.90 -5.00 25.59
CA ALA A 379 -11.09 -6.10 26.12
C ALA A 379 -10.57 -5.82 27.54
N GLN A 380 -10.10 -4.60 27.81
CA GLN A 380 -9.67 -4.18 29.15
C GLN A 380 -10.84 -4.08 30.13
N ARG A 381 -12.01 -3.59 29.71
CA ARG A 381 -13.23 -3.55 30.54
C ARG A 381 -13.74 -4.95 30.87
N GLY A 382 -13.65 -5.89 29.92
CA GLY A 382 -13.94 -7.30 30.16
C GLY A 382 -13.03 -7.88 31.26
N GLN A 383 -11.71 -7.67 31.13
CA GLN A 383 -10.76 -8.08 32.17
C GLN A 383 -10.99 -7.40 33.52
N GLN A 384 -11.35 -6.11 33.54
CA GLN A 384 -11.59 -5.37 34.79
C GLN A 384 -12.88 -5.83 35.49
N ALA A 385 -13.92 -6.18 34.73
CA ALA A 385 -15.14 -6.79 35.25
C ALA A 385 -14.87 -8.18 35.85
N ASP A 386 -14.07 -9.00 35.17
CA ASP A 386 -13.66 -10.32 35.66
C ASP A 386 -12.79 -10.22 36.92
N ILE A 387 -11.87 -9.27 36.98
CA ILE A 387 -11.05 -8.98 38.18
C ILE A 387 -11.94 -8.52 39.34
N HIS A 388 -12.93 -7.67 39.10
CA HIS A 388 -13.87 -7.25 40.16
C HIS A 388 -14.74 -8.40 40.67
N MET A 389 -15.18 -9.31 39.78
CA MET A 389 -15.95 -10.49 40.15
C MET A 389 -15.11 -11.49 40.95
N LEU A 390 -13.86 -11.73 40.53
CA LEU A 390 -12.88 -12.54 41.26
C LEU A 390 -12.54 -11.92 42.61
N THR A 391 -12.38 -10.59 42.69
CA THR A 391 -12.09 -9.89 43.95
C THR A 391 -13.27 -10.00 44.92
N ASN A 392 -14.52 -9.87 44.45
CA ASN A 392 -15.70 -10.07 45.29
C ASN A 392 -15.85 -11.52 45.77
N ALA A 393 -15.54 -12.51 44.92
CA ALA A 393 -15.55 -13.92 45.29
C ALA A 393 -14.44 -14.27 46.31
N LEU A 394 -13.23 -13.74 46.11
CA LEU A 394 -12.10 -13.89 47.04
C LEU A 394 -12.37 -13.22 48.39
N VAL A 395 -12.89 -11.99 48.41
CA VAL A 395 -13.22 -11.29 49.66
C VAL A 395 -14.34 -12.00 50.42
N GLY A 396 -15.34 -12.55 49.72
CA GLY A 396 -16.38 -13.40 50.31
C GLY A 396 -15.84 -14.67 50.95
N GLN A 397 -15.02 -15.44 50.23
CA GLN A 397 -14.41 -16.67 50.75
C GLN A 397 -13.40 -16.40 51.88
N THR A 398 -12.65 -15.31 51.85
CA THR A 398 -11.62 -15.04 52.88
C THR A 398 -12.25 -14.69 54.22
N SER A 399 -13.38 -13.96 54.24
CA SER A 399 -14.12 -13.67 55.48
C SER A 399 -14.70 -14.94 56.12
N GLU A 400 -15.23 -15.85 55.31
CA GLU A 400 -15.81 -17.11 55.76
C GLU A 400 -14.75 -18.09 56.27
N ILE A 401 -13.58 -18.14 55.61
CA ILE A 401 -12.42 -18.93 56.06
C ILE A 401 -11.85 -18.39 57.38
N ILE A 402 -11.76 -17.06 57.53
CA ILE A 402 -11.30 -16.44 58.78
C ILE A 402 -12.29 -16.73 59.91
N LYS A 403 -13.59 -16.55 59.67
CA LYS A 403 -14.64 -16.86 60.64
C LYS A 403 -14.58 -18.32 61.10
N ASN A 404 -14.51 -19.26 60.17
CA ASN A 404 -14.45 -20.68 60.50
C ASN A 404 -13.16 -21.06 61.24
N ARG A 405 -12.01 -20.46 60.92
CA ARG A 405 -10.77 -20.69 61.67
C ARG A 405 -10.81 -20.09 63.07
N VAL A 406 -11.42 -18.92 63.24
CA VAL A 406 -11.59 -18.27 64.54
C VAL A 406 -12.56 -19.06 65.40
N GLU A 407 -13.71 -19.48 64.87
CA GLU A 407 -14.68 -20.32 65.59
C GLU A 407 -14.04 -21.64 66.05
N LYS A 408 -13.28 -22.30 65.16
CA LYS A 408 -12.60 -23.56 65.49
C LYS A 408 -11.51 -23.38 66.53
N ALA A 409 -10.74 -22.28 66.48
CA ALA A 409 -9.75 -21.97 67.50
C ALA A 409 -10.41 -21.66 68.85
N ILE A 410 -11.52 -20.91 68.87
CA ILE A 410 -12.29 -20.64 70.10
C ILE A 410 -12.82 -21.95 70.68
N GLU A 411 -13.36 -22.85 69.85
CA GLU A 411 -13.86 -24.16 70.28
C GLU A 411 -12.74 -25.01 70.90
N GLU A 412 -11.55 -25.04 70.28
CA GLU A 412 -10.36 -25.71 70.83
C GLU A 412 -9.90 -25.10 72.16
N TYR A 413 -9.93 -23.77 72.31
CA TYR A 413 -9.58 -23.09 73.56
C TYR A 413 -10.62 -23.28 74.68
N MET A 414 -11.91 -23.34 74.35
CA MET A 414 -13.00 -23.59 75.30
C MET A 414 -13.00 -25.02 75.85
N LEU A 415 -12.40 -25.96 75.11
CA LEU A 415 -12.22 -27.36 75.51
C LEU A 415 -10.93 -27.62 76.32
N SER A 416 -10.07 -26.61 76.52
CA SER A 416 -8.84 -26.74 77.31
C SER A 416 -9.13 -26.78 78.82
N GLU A 417 -8.51 -27.70 79.57
CA GLU A 417 -8.71 -27.89 81.02
C GLU A 417 -8.05 -26.79 81.89
N ASN A 418 -7.42 -25.78 81.29
CA ASN A 418 -6.64 -24.76 81.99
C ASN A 418 -7.44 -23.44 82.11
N GLU A 419 -7.85 -23.07 83.32
CA GLU A 419 -8.78 -21.94 83.56
C GLU A 419 -8.24 -20.57 83.06
N ILE A 420 -6.91 -20.41 83.01
CA ILE A 420 -6.25 -19.20 82.53
C ILE A 420 -6.34 -19.10 81.00
N GLU A 421 -6.17 -20.20 80.28
CA GLU A 421 -6.26 -20.23 78.81
C GLU A 421 -7.70 -19.99 78.34
N ARG A 422 -8.69 -20.51 79.07
CA ARG A 422 -10.11 -20.26 78.80
C ARG A 422 -10.49 -18.79 78.95
N LYS A 423 -10.06 -18.14 80.05
CA LYS A 423 -10.35 -16.70 80.29
C LYS A 423 -9.63 -15.78 79.30
N VAL A 424 -8.42 -16.15 78.85
CA VAL A 424 -7.70 -15.42 77.80
C VAL A 424 -8.39 -15.62 76.44
N GLY A 425 -8.86 -16.82 76.13
CA GLY A 425 -9.66 -17.13 74.95
C GLY A 425 -10.96 -16.33 74.88
N GLU A 426 -11.73 -16.25 75.98
CA GLU A 426 -12.95 -15.44 76.08
C GLU A 426 -12.67 -13.94 75.85
N ALA A 427 -11.62 -13.39 76.47
CA ALA A 427 -11.29 -11.97 76.33
C ALA A 427 -10.80 -11.60 74.90
N ILE A 428 -10.11 -12.52 74.23
CA ILE A 428 -9.69 -12.34 72.83
C ILE A 428 -10.91 -12.47 71.89
N ALA A 429 -11.78 -13.46 72.12
CA ALA A 429 -13.00 -13.65 71.35
C ALA A 429 -13.92 -12.42 71.41
N ASP A 430 -14.16 -11.86 72.59
CA ASP A 430 -14.97 -10.66 72.76
C ASP A 430 -14.39 -9.44 72.02
N LYS A 431 -13.07 -9.21 72.12
CA LYS A 431 -12.43 -8.09 71.40
C LYS A 431 -12.44 -8.26 69.89
N VAL A 432 -12.29 -9.49 69.39
CA VAL A 432 -12.34 -9.79 67.95
C VAL A 432 -13.77 -9.70 67.41
N LEU A 433 -14.77 -10.16 68.16
CA LEU A 433 -16.18 -10.03 67.79
C LEU A 433 -16.65 -8.57 67.76
N ILE A 434 -16.20 -7.75 68.72
CA ILE A 434 -16.46 -6.30 68.72
C ILE A 434 -15.78 -5.63 67.52
N GLY A 435 -14.51 -5.95 67.24
CA GLY A 435 -13.80 -5.41 66.07
C GLY A 435 -14.40 -5.81 64.73
N LEU A 436 -14.93 -7.03 64.59
CA LEU A 436 -15.65 -7.48 63.39
C LEU A 436 -16.99 -6.77 63.22
N LYS A 437 -17.65 -6.39 64.32
CA LYS A 437 -18.92 -5.64 64.30
C LYS A 437 -18.70 -4.18 63.89
N ASP A 438 -17.63 -3.54 64.36
CA ASP A 438 -17.25 -2.16 63.98
C ASP A 438 -16.86 -2.05 62.49
N ILE A 439 -16.23 -3.08 61.92
CA ILE A 439 -15.93 -3.16 60.47
C ILE A 439 -17.23 -3.30 59.65
N GLY A 440 -18.28 -3.88 60.23
CA GLY A 440 -19.61 -3.99 59.61
C GLY A 440 -20.38 -2.67 59.56
N ASP A 441 -20.24 -1.83 60.59
CA ASP A 441 -20.94 -0.54 60.67
C ASP A 441 -20.23 0.57 59.87
N HIS A 442 -18.91 0.51 59.70
CA HIS A 442 -18.17 1.41 58.80
C HIS A 442 -18.47 1.21 57.30
N LYS A 443 -19.23 0.18 56.92
CA LYS A 443 -19.73 -0.03 55.55
C LYS A 443 -21.13 0.53 55.29
N LYS A 444 -21.78 1.15 56.28
CA LYS A 444 -23.14 1.73 56.16
C LYS A 444 -23.23 3.26 56.32
N GLN A 445 -22.10 3.95 56.49
CA GLN A 445 -21.95 5.37 56.14
C GLN A 445 -21.19 5.46 54.83
#